data_AF-A0A1F2R9C8-F1
#
_entry.id   AF-A0A1F2R9C8-F1
#
_cell.length_a   1.000
_cell.length_b   1.000
_cell.length_c   1.000
_cell.angle_alpha   90.00
_cell.angle_beta   90.00
_cell.angle_gamma   90.00
#
_symmetry.space_group_name_H-M   'P 1'
#
loop_
_entity.id
_entity.type
_entity.pdbx_description
1 polymer ?
#
loop_
_entity_poly.entity_id
_entity_poly.type
_entity_poly.pdbx_seq_one_letter_code
_entity_poly.pdbx_strand_id
1 'polypeptide(L)'
;MIPAIRGATPGAPPSTPAILTLMWTASPVGPAAADTAPTVYVIEAGTARGASNVAVVETEGTEVTYSTPMPNGTFYVRVKARNACGTSPSSPEAVTRVTGSAAGGKPNPVILLETVRTVRERLGGTNFIRVMGQVRNGWRASEASFIEVTATFEGPDGKAVGTKATYVNGSSRRLKSSRIVTDTVLEPTATGCFFMFADFPATAQVPSVGLVVTSSASYETEPLRGRVRVESAILQQADGFGDLTVSGQMKNSGDSLTYFNEIWTEAKDAEGKVLECDATYVKGSSVALEAGIATRTGLDPAEVGVFRNSTEAVLASVNGLRHWINWDERDRRRPAAATPLYRALRQRAAAVLETDEQTSSPQERVDVRDALRREVQSIEHRLTSP
;
A
#
# COMPACT_ATOMS: atom_id res chain seq x y z
N MET A 1 5.28 -2.56 52.82
CA MET A 1 5.66 -1.20 52.38
C MET A 1 5.34 -1.13 50.88
N ILE A 2 4.18 -0.58 50.53
CA ILE A 2 3.66 -0.53 49.14
C ILE A 2 4.19 0.76 48.51
N PRO A 3 4.92 0.72 47.38
CA PRO A 3 5.38 1.94 46.73
C PRO A 3 4.23 2.60 45.97
N ALA A 4 4.10 3.92 46.11
CA ALA A 4 3.06 4.73 45.51
C ALA A 4 3.16 4.76 43.97
N ILE A 5 2.02 4.55 43.30
CA ILE A 5 1.84 4.79 41.88
C ILE A 5 1.90 6.32 41.67
N ARG A 6 2.95 6.82 41.00
CA ARG A 6 2.93 8.19 40.46
C ARG A 6 1.90 8.23 39.34
N GLY A 7 0.90 9.08 39.50
CA GLY A 7 -0.13 9.31 38.48
C GLY A 7 0.51 9.68 37.14
N ALA A 8 0.11 8.97 36.08
CA ALA A 8 0.43 9.38 34.73
C ALA A 8 -0.15 10.78 34.50
N THR A 9 0.71 11.71 34.08
CA THR A 9 0.28 13.00 33.54
C THR A 9 -0.71 12.71 32.41
N PRO A 10 -1.90 13.35 32.36
CA PRO A 10 -2.80 13.21 31.22
C PRO A 10 -2.02 13.49 29.93
N GLY A 11 -2.00 12.52 29.02
CA GLY A 11 -1.32 12.68 27.73
C GLY A 11 -1.83 13.93 27.03
N ALA A 12 -0.93 14.71 26.44
CA ALA A 12 -1.31 15.84 25.62
C ALA A 12 -2.30 15.38 24.53
N PRO A 13 -3.39 16.12 24.26
CA PRO A 13 -4.38 15.72 23.27
C PRO A 13 -3.72 15.53 21.89
N PRO A 14 -4.14 14.52 21.10
CA PRO A 14 -3.58 14.28 19.78
C PRO A 14 -3.82 15.49 18.88
N SER A 15 -2.77 15.99 18.23
CA SER A 15 -2.87 17.09 17.27
C SER A 15 -3.52 16.59 15.98
N THR A 16 -4.68 17.11 15.62
CA THR A 16 -5.35 16.83 14.34
C THR A 16 -4.55 17.48 13.20
N PRO A 17 -4.18 16.75 12.12
CA PRO A 17 -3.63 17.36 10.91
C PRO A 17 -4.60 18.44 10.41
N ALA A 18 -4.08 19.59 9.98
CA ALA A 18 -4.92 20.62 9.38
C ALA A 18 -5.36 20.14 7.99
N ILE A 19 -6.67 20.11 7.76
CA ILE A 19 -7.24 19.82 6.45
C ILE A 19 -7.17 21.11 5.62
N LEU A 20 -6.52 21.04 4.47
CA LEU A 20 -6.56 22.10 3.47
C LEU A 20 -7.68 21.78 2.48
N THR A 21 -8.68 22.65 2.40
CA THR A 21 -9.71 22.61 1.36
C THR A 21 -9.39 23.65 0.30
N LEU A 22 -9.11 23.19 -0.91
CA LEU A 22 -8.96 24.00 -2.11
C LEU A 22 -10.31 24.12 -2.79
N MET A 23 -10.63 25.31 -3.25
CA MET A 23 -11.79 25.57 -4.11
C MET A 23 -11.33 26.43 -5.28
N TRP A 24 -11.79 26.10 -6.48
CA TRP A 24 -11.56 26.93 -7.66
C TRP A 24 -12.86 27.06 -8.46
N THR A 25 -12.83 27.93 -9.45
CA THR A 25 -13.95 28.10 -10.39
C THR A 25 -13.55 27.53 -11.73
N ALA A 26 -14.36 26.61 -12.26
CA ALA A 26 -14.25 26.22 -13.66
C ALA A 26 -14.62 27.42 -14.54
N SER A 27 -13.86 27.66 -15.61
CA SER A 27 -14.29 28.65 -16.62
C SER A 27 -15.59 28.17 -17.26
N PRO A 28 -16.62 29.03 -17.38
CA PRO A 28 -17.87 28.65 -18.02
C PRO A 28 -17.61 28.26 -19.47
N VAL A 29 -17.94 27.01 -19.80
CA VAL A 29 -17.86 26.49 -21.15
C VAL A 29 -19.20 26.78 -21.81
N GLY A 30 -19.21 27.67 -22.81
CA GLY A 30 -20.43 27.94 -23.59
C GLY A 30 -20.89 26.69 -24.35
N PRO A 31 -22.17 26.59 -24.75
CA PRO A 31 -22.73 25.40 -25.41
C PRO A 31 -22.03 25.01 -26.72
N ALA A 32 -21.30 25.93 -27.37
CA ALA A 32 -20.50 25.67 -28.56
C ALA A 32 -19.11 25.06 -28.28
N ALA A 33 -18.74 24.85 -27.01
CA ALA A 33 -17.40 24.44 -26.59
C ALA A 33 -17.41 23.22 -25.66
N ALA A 34 -18.50 22.44 -25.64
CA ALA A 34 -18.65 21.27 -24.75
C ALA A 34 -17.47 20.28 -24.82
N ASP A 35 -16.88 20.10 -26.01
CA ASP A 35 -15.72 19.22 -26.24
C ASP A 35 -14.40 19.76 -25.64
N THR A 36 -14.41 21.01 -25.17
CA THR A 36 -13.27 21.66 -24.49
C THR A 36 -13.44 21.69 -22.98
N ALA A 37 -14.53 21.13 -22.44
CA ALA A 37 -14.72 21.03 -21.01
C ALA A 37 -13.64 20.16 -20.37
N PRO A 38 -13.14 20.51 -19.17
CA PRO A 38 -12.25 19.63 -18.42
C PRO A 38 -12.96 18.33 -18.11
N THR A 39 -12.24 17.21 -18.23
CA THR A 39 -12.69 15.91 -17.72
C THR A 39 -12.07 15.62 -16.35
N VAL A 40 -10.90 16.21 -16.08
CA VAL A 40 -10.15 16.14 -14.81
C VAL A 40 -9.39 17.45 -14.57
N TYR A 41 -8.90 17.65 -13.34
CA TYR A 41 -8.01 18.75 -12.96
C TYR A 41 -6.70 18.20 -12.39
N VAL A 42 -5.58 18.85 -12.72
CA VAL A 42 -4.26 18.56 -12.15
C VAL A 42 -3.90 19.66 -11.16
N ILE A 43 -3.75 19.29 -9.89
CA ILE A 43 -3.37 20.15 -8.77
C ILE A 43 -1.86 19.99 -8.54
N GLU A 44 -1.12 21.09 -8.62
CA GLU A 44 0.31 21.13 -8.33
C GLU A 44 0.54 21.96 -7.07
N ALA A 45 1.28 21.41 -6.11
CA ALA A 45 1.65 22.08 -4.86
C ALA A 45 3.16 22.09 -4.67
N GLY A 46 3.69 23.25 -4.26
CA GLY A 46 5.11 23.46 -4.02
C GLY A 46 5.41 24.27 -2.76
N THR A 47 6.65 24.17 -2.29
CA THR A 47 7.18 24.97 -1.15
C THR A 47 7.71 26.35 -1.57
N ALA A 48 7.78 26.61 -2.88
CA ALA A 48 8.18 27.88 -3.47
C ALA A 48 7.34 28.15 -4.72
N ARG A 49 7.30 29.41 -5.17
CA ARG A 49 6.59 29.80 -6.40
C ARG A 49 7.09 28.98 -7.58
N GLY A 50 6.18 28.41 -8.38
CA GLY A 50 6.52 27.60 -9.54
C GLY A 50 6.93 26.16 -9.23
N ALA A 51 7.17 25.80 -7.96
CA ALA A 51 7.52 24.43 -7.59
C ALA A 51 6.27 23.52 -7.58
N SER A 52 6.49 22.22 -7.78
CA SER A 52 5.49 21.16 -7.65
C SER A 52 6.02 20.00 -6.78
N ASN A 53 6.94 20.32 -5.88
CA ASN A 53 7.72 19.35 -5.10
C ASN A 53 6.98 18.77 -3.88
N VAL A 54 5.74 19.19 -3.65
CA VAL A 54 4.90 18.67 -2.55
C VAL A 54 3.89 17.67 -3.07
N ALA A 55 3.18 18.01 -4.15
CA ALA A 55 2.20 17.12 -4.75
C ALA A 55 1.92 17.49 -6.22
N VAL A 56 1.62 16.47 -7.02
CA VAL A 56 0.97 16.59 -8.33
C VAL A 56 -0.16 15.57 -8.35
N VAL A 57 -1.40 16.03 -8.22
CA VAL A 57 -2.59 15.19 -8.07
C VAL A 57 -3.55 15.44 -9.22
N GLU A 58 -4.00 14.39 -9.89
CA GLU A 58 -5.10 14.47 -10.85
C GLU A 58 -6.41 14.10 -10.15
N THR A 59 -7.47 14.89 -10.33
CA THR A 59 -8.81 14.59 -9.80
C THR A 59 -9.47 13.49 -10.61
N GLU A 60 -10.36 12.72 -9.99
CA GLU A 60 -11.10 11.64 -10.67
C GLU A 60 -12.31 12.14 -11.49
N GLY A 61 -12.55 13.45 -11.50
CA GLY A 61 -13.65 14.06 -12.21
C GLY A 61 -13.59 15.58 -12.24
N THR A 62 -14.74 16.20 -12.53
CA THR A 62 -14.88 17.64 -12.78
C THR A 62 -15.22 18.47 -11.54
N GLU A 63 -15.13 17.88 -10.35
CA GLU A 63 -15.30 18.60 -9.09
C GLU A 63 -14.29 19.74 -8.97
N VAL A 64 -14.75 20.87 -8.42
CA VAL A 64 -13.94 22.10 -8.27
C VAL A 64 -13.49 22.35 -6.83
N THR A 65 -13.55 21.31 -6.03
CA THR A 65 -13.14 21.29 -4.63
C THR A 65 -12.23 20.10 -4.37
N TYR A 66 -11.17 20.28 -3.59
CA TYR A 66 -10.28 19.20 -3.19
C TYR A 66 -9.81 19.39 -1.75
N SER A 67 -9.99 18.38 -0.91
CA SER A 67 -9.55 18.42 0.49
C SER A 67 -8.47 17.40 0.75
N THR A 68 -7.39 17.83 1.41
CA THR A 68 -6.27 16.95 1.75
C THR A 68 -5.62 17.36 3.07
N PRO A 69 -5.19 16.39 3.90
CA PRO A 69 -4.37 16.70 5.07
C PRO A 69 -3.03 17.28 4.64
N MET A 70 -2.63 18.42 5.22
CA MET A 70 -1.36 19.09 4.91
C MET A 70 -0.53 19.33 6.18
N PRO A 71 0.81 19.23 6.09
CA PRO A 71 1.66 19.64 7.19
C PRO A 71 1.64 21.16 7.35
N ASN A 72 2.09 21.65 8.51
CA ASN A 72 2.26 23.08 8.72
C ASN A 72 3.30 23.65 7.74
N GLY A 73 2.96 24.75 7.08
CA GLY A 73 3.85 25.36 6.10
C GLY A 73 3.15 26.37 5.21
N THR A 74 3.94 27.05 4.39
CA THR A 74 3.43 27.88 3.29
C THR A 74 3.57 27.11 2.00
N PHE A 75 2.46 26.95 1.29
CA PHE A 75 2.40 26.22 0.03
C PHE A 75 1.91 27.13 -1.08
N TYR A 76 2.42 26.85 -2.27
CA TYR A 76 2.11 27.51 -3.52
C TYR A 76 1.36 26.49 -4.37
N VAL A 77 0.07 26.71 -4.58
CA VAL A 77 -0.83 25.75 -5.20
C VAL A 77 -1.39 26.32 -6.49
N ARG A 78 -1.42 25.50 -7.54
CA ARG A 78 -2.01 25.84 -8.83
C ARG A 78 -2.79 24.68 -9.40
N VAL A 79 -3.79 24.98 -10.21
CA VAL A 79 -4.68 23.99 -10.83
C VAL A 79 -4.62 24.14 -12.34
N LYS A 80 -4.63 23.02 -13.06
CA LYS A 80 -4.72 22.94 -14.52
C LYS A 80 -5.94 22.11 -14.88
N ALA A 81 -6.76 22.58 -15.82
CA ALA A 81 -7.76 21.75 -16.49
C ALA A 81 -7.09 20.79 -17.48
N ARG A 82 -7.61 19.56 -17.59
CA ARG A 82 -7.17 18.56 -18.58
C ARG A 82 -8.37 17.83 -19.20
N ASN A 83 -8.28 17.56 -20.48
CA ASN A 83 -9.19 16.69 -21.24
C ASN A 83 -8.44 16.01 -22.39
N ALA A 84 -9.18 15.34 -23.29
CA ALA A 84 -8.60 14.64 -24.44
C ALA A 84 -7.79 15.55 -25.38
N CYS A 85 -8.05 16.87 -25.39
CA CYS A 85 -7.32 17.83 -26.22
C CYS A 85 -5.99 18.27 -25.59
N GLY A 86 -5.76 17.99 -24.30
CA GLY A 86 -4.51 18.28 -23.61
C GLY A 86 -4.70 18.92 -22.23
N THR A 87 -3.63 19.56 -21.75
CA THR A 87 -3.61 20.25 -20.44
C THR A 87 -3.53 21.75 -20.66
N SER A 88 -4.37 22.50 -19.96
CA SER A 88 -4.40 23.95 -19.97
C SER A 88 -3.17 24.58 -19.26
N PRO A 89 -2.94 25.89 -19.45
CA PRO A 89 -2.05 26.66 -18.58
C PRO A 89 -2.48 26.61 -17.10
N SER A 90 -1.52 26.78 -16.20
CA SER A 90 -1.80 26.85 -14.76
C SER A 90 -2.69 28.04 -14.40
N SER A 91 -3.53 27.86 -13.39
CA SER A 91 -4.18 28.96 -12.67
C SER A 91 -3.14 29.93 -12.09
N PRO A 92 -3.56 31.15 -11.68
CA PRO A 92 -2.80 31.94 -10.72
C PRO A 92 -2.46 31.09 -9.49
N GLU A 93 -1.27 31.29 -8.96
CA GLU A 93 -0.76 30.51 -7.84
C GLU A 93 -1.36 31.03 -6.53
N ALA A 94 -2.13 30.18 -5.87
CA ALA A 94 -2.67 30.46 -4.55
C ALA A 94 -1.58 30.20 -3.50
N VAL A 95 -1.35 31.17 -2.62
CA VAL A 95 -0.46 31.00 -1.46
C VAL A 95 -1.33 30.66 -0.27
N THR A 96 -1.17 29.45 0.26
CA THR A 96 -1.88 29.01 1.45
C THR A 96 -0.91 28.74 2.58
N ARG A 97 -1.27 29.17 3.79
CA ARG A 97 -0.50 28.88 5.00
C ARG A 97 -1.31 27.90 5.83
N VAL A 98 -0.79 26.70 5.97
CA VAL A 98 -1.34 25.68 6.84
C VAL A 98 -0.72 25.86 8.22
N THR A 99 -1.54 26.18 9.22
CA THR A 99 -1.12 26.31 10.61
C THR A 99 -2.02 25.48 11.52
N GLY A 100 -1.54 24.32 11.94
CA GLY A 100 -1.99 23.59 13.11
C GLY A 100 -1.07 23.89 14.30
N SER A 101 -1.62 23.90 15.52
CA SER A 101 -0.80 24.11 16.72
C SER A 101 0.04 22.86 16.99
N ALA A 102 1.35 22.93 16.79
CA ALA A 102 2.28 21.88 17.19
C ALA A 102 2.93 22.28 18.52
N ALA A 103 2.47 21.68 19.63
CA ALA A 103 3.20 21.71 20.88
C ALA A 103 4.45 20.84 20.75
N GLY A 104 5.60 21.40 20.35
CA GLY A 104 6.97 20.88 20.56
C GLY A 104 7.33 19.41 20.24
N GLY A 105 6.43 18.59 19.71
CA GLY A 105 6.61 17.16 19.46
C GLY A 105 7.28 16.87 18.12
N LYS A 106 7.77 15.62 17.95
CA LYS A 106 8.22 15.11 16.64
C LYS A 106 7.10 15.33 15.60
N PRO A 107 7.45 15.72 14.36
CA PRO A 107 6.45 15.91 13.30
C PRO A 107 5.61 14.63 13.12
N ASN A 108 4.30 14.73 12.93
CA ASN A 108 3.46 13.55 12.70
C ASN A 108 3.80 12.86 11.36
N PRO A 109 3.40 11.59 11.18
CA PRO A 109 3.33 10.97 9.87
C PRO A 109 2.50 11.81 8.90
N VAL A 110 2.95 11.89 7.65
CA VAL A 110 2.18 12.52 6.57
C VAL A 110 2.08 11.49 5.47
N ILE A 111 0.97 10.77 5.38
CA ILE A 111 0.81 9.74 4.37
C ILE A 111 0.08 10.29 3.17
N LEU A 112 0.76 10.26 2.03
CA LEU A 112 0.28 10.74 0.75
C LEU A 112 -0.05 9.54 -0.13
N LEU A 113 -1.24 9.52 -0.71
CA LEU A 113 -1.61 8.59 -1.78
C LEU A 113 -1.02 9.13 -3.08
N GLU A 114 -0.05 8.43 -3.68
CA GLU A 114 0.68 8.92 -4.86
C GLU A 114 -0.01 8.50 -6.16
N THR A 115 -0.30 7.21 -6.30
CA THR A 115 -0.88 6.65 -7.52
C THR A 115 -1.85 5.54 -7.17
N VAL A 116 -2.95 5.45 -7.91
CA VAL A 116 -3.96 4.39 -7.76
C VAL A 116 -4.27 3.78 -9.12
N ARG A 117 -4.46 2.46 -9.12
CA ARG A 117 -4.99 1.70 -10.24
C ARG A 117 -6.13 0.83 -9.75
N THR A 118 -7.26 0.94 -10.43
CA THR A 118 -8.43 0.08 -10.24
C THR A 118 -8.55 -0.83 -11.43
N VAL A 119 -8.56 -2.14 -11.19
CA VAL A 119 -8.80 -3.17 -12.20
C VAL A 119 -10.16 -3.78 -11.92
N ARG A 120 -10.99 -3.90 -12.95
CA ARG A 120 -12.31 -4.50 -12.86
C ARG A 120 -12.31 -5.77 -13.68
N GLU A 121 -12.60 -6.89 -13.04
CA GLU A 121 -12.61 -8.22 -13.63
C GLU A 121 -13.93 -8.91 -13.35
N ARG A 122 -14.27 -9.91 -14.17
CA ARG A 122 -15.48 -10.71 -13.98
C ARG A 122 -15.09 -12.18 -14.04
N LEU A 123 -15.36 -12.90 -12.96
CA LEU A 123 -15.08 -14.34 -12.85
C LEU A 123 -16.30 -15.05 -12.27
N GLY A 124 -16.78 -16.10 -12.93
CA GLY A 124 -17.86 -16.96 -12.41
C GLY A 124 -19.18 -16.26 -12.04
N GLY A 125 -19.50 -15.12 -12.66
CA GLY A 125 -20.71 -14.34 -12.31
C GLY A 125 -20.55 -13.39 -11.12
N THR A 126 -19.32 -13.19 -10.64
CA THR A 126 -18.95 -12.18 -9.63
C THR A 126 -18.07 -11.13 -10.30
N ASN A 127 -18.31 -9.86 -9.98
CA ASN A 127 -17.44 -8.76 -10.38
C ASN A 127 -16.40 -8.56 -9.29
N PHE A 128 -15.14 -8.46 -9.68
CA PHE A 128 -14.03 -8.18 -8.79
C PHE A 128 -13.47 -6.81 -9.10
N ILE A 129 -13.21 -6.05 -8.05
CA ILE A 129 -12.52 -4.79 -8.14
C ILE A 129 -11.24 -4.93 -7.34
N ARG A 130 -10.11 -4.96 -8.04
CA ARG A 130 -8.78 -4.86 -7.45
C ARG A 130 -8.39 -3.40 -7.40
N VAL A 131 -8.02 -2.94 -6.22
CA VAL A 131 -7.52 -1.58 -6.01
C VAL A 131 -6.09 -1.72 -5.52
N MET A 132 -5.16 -1.10 -6.23
CA MET A 132 -3.74 -1.11 -5.89
C MET A 132 -3.18 0.31 -5.99
N GLY A 133 -2.13 0.59 -5.24
CA GLY A 133 -1.53 1.91 -5.31
C GLY A 133 -0.32 2.08 -4.42
N GLN A 134 0.32 3.23 -4.60
CA GLN A 134 1.48 3.63 -3.85
C GLN A 134 1.10 4.71 -2.84
N VAL A 135 1.60 4.56 -1.62
CA VAL A 135 1.61 5.65 -0.65
C VAL A 135 3.05 6.06 -0.35
N ARG A 136 3.23 7.31 0.09
CA ARG A 136 4.51 7.84 0.56
C ARG A 136 4.34 8.48 1.93
N ASN A 137 5.31 8.27 2.81
CA ASN A 137 5.45 9.10 4.00
C ASN A 137 6.21 10.39 3.68
N GLY A 138 5.70 11.53 4.15
CA GLY A 138 6.17 12.86 3.77
C GLY A 138 7.60 13.17 4.19
N TRP A 139 8.18 14.16 3.50
CA TRP A 139 9.47 14.75 3.86
C TRP A 139 9.38 15.43 5.23
N ARG A 140 10.33 15.14 6.13
CA ARG A 140 10.35 15.60 7.54
C ARG A 140 9.18 15.11 8.42
N ALA A 141 8.41 14.12 7.98
CA ALA A 141 7.46 13.42 8.85
C ALA A 141 8.20 12.58 9.91
N SER A 142 7.49 12.10 10.94
CA SER A 142 7.98 10.95 11.71
C SER A 142 7.78 9.65 10.95
N GLU A 143 8.41 8.59 11.43
CA GLU A 143 8.05 7.21 11.06
C GLU A 143 6.54 7.00 11.24
N ALA A 144 5.93 6.29 10.27
CA ALA A 144 4.53 5.92 10.26
C ALA A 144 4.40 4.40 10.39
N SER A 145 3.44 3.93 11.18
CA SER A 145 3.16 2.51 11.35
C SER A 145 1.65 2.25 11.29
N PHE A 146 1.26 1.01 11.01
CA PHE A 146 -0.14 0.59 10.82
C PHE A 146 -0.86 1.51 9.84
N ILE A 147 -0.24 1.71 8.69
CA ILE A 147 -0.79 2.56 7.64
C ILE A 147 -1.89 1.75 6.96
N GLU A 148 -3.14 2.14 7.19
CA GLU A 148 -4.31 1.47 6.65
C GLU A 148 -4.88 2.29 5.49
N VAL A 149 -5.22 1.60 4.40
CA VAL A 149 -5.96 2.17 3.28
C VAL A 149 -7.36 1.59 3.31
N THR A 150 -8.35 2.46 3.48
CA THR A 150 -9.76 2.12 3.41
C THR A 150 -10.32 2.55 2.06
N ALA A 151 -10.91 1.61 1.33
CA ALA A 151 -11.67 1.86 0.12
C ALA A 151 -13.17 1.87 0.43
N THR A 152 -13.85 2.90 -0.06
CA THR A 152 -15.31 2.99 -0.12
C THR A 152 -15.75 2.87 -1.58
N PHE A 153 -16.49 1.80 -1.88
CA PHE A 153 -17.01 1.53 -3.20
C PHE A 153 -18.39 2.16 -3.32
N GLU A 154 -18.60 2.99 -4.33
CA GLU A 154 -19.80 3.81 -4.45
C GLU A 154 -20.63 3.37 -5.66
N GLY A 155 -21.95 3.38 -5.49
CA GLY A 155 -22.92 3.12 -6.54
C GLY A 155 -23.16 4.34 -7.44
N PRO A 156 -23.98 4.20 -8.51
CA PRO A 156 -24.33 5.30 -9.41
C PRO A 156 -25.03 6.49 -8.73
N ASP A 157 -25.62 6.28 -7.55
CA ASP A 157 -26.25 7.31 -6.73
C ASP A 157 -25.26 8.00 -5.76
N GLY A 158 -23.97 7.69 -5.85
CA GLY A 158 -22.91 8.21 -4.99
C GLY A 158 -22.91 7.63 -3.58
N LYS A 159 -23.73 6.62 -3.29
CA LYS A 159 -23.77 5.98 -1.96
C LYS A 159 -22.80 4.82 -1.87
N ALA A 160 -22.23 4.62 -0.68
CA ALA A 160 -21.40 3.47 -0.39
C ALA A 160 -22.21 2.17 -0.54
N VAL A 161 -21.75 1.29 -1.42
CA VAL A 161 -22.27 -0.07 -1.61
C VAL A 161 -21.37 -1.14 -0.99
N GLY A 162 -20.15 -0.76 -0.58
CA GLY A 162 -19.23 -1.62 0.14
C GLY A 162 -18.02 -0.86 0.67
N THR A 163 -17.33 -1.46 1.63
CA THR A 163 -16.03 -0.96 2.10
C THR A 163 -15.04 -2.11 2.25
N LYS A 164 -13.76 -1.83 2.02
CA LYS A 164 -12.64 -2.73 2.32
C LYS A 164 -11.50 -1.94 2.92
N ALA A 165 -10.68 -2.61 3.73
CA ALA A 165 -9.46 -2.04 4.24
C ALA A 165 -8.30 -3.01 4.00
N THR A 166 -7.11 -2.45 3.82
CA THR A 166 -5.85 -3.20 3.75
C THR A 166 -4.75 -2.38 4.41
N TYR A 167 -3.62 -3.01 4.70
CA TYR A 167 -2.45 -2.31 5.19
C TYR A 167 -1.45 -2.08 4.07
N VAL A 168 -0.76 -0.95 4.15
CA VAL A 168 0.36 -0.65 3.25
C VAL A 168 1.52 -1.54 3.62
N ASN A 169 2.16 -2.08 2.59
CA ASN A 169 3.39 -2.81 2.73
C ASN A 169 4.60 -1.86 2.75
N GLY A 170 5.34 -1.88 3.85
CA GLY A 170 6.49 -1.03 4.12
C GLY A 170 7.72 -1.85 4.53
N SER A 171 8.28 -1.52 5.69
CA SER A 171 9.44 -2.22 6.27
C SER A 171 9.05 -3.00 7.51
N SER A 172 9.69 -4.16 7.70
CA SER A 172 9.54 -4.95 8.92
C SER A 172 10.28 -4.35 10.11
N ARG A 173 9.54 -4.09 11.20
CA ARG A 173 10.01 -3.49 12.45
C ARG A 173 9.32 -4.16 13.63
N ARG A 174 9.96 -4.13 14.80
CA ARG A 174 9.34 -4.56 16.06
C ARG A 174 8.77 -3.35 16.78
N LEU A 175 7.54 -3.43 17.32
CA LEU A 175 7.07 -2.36 18.20
C LEU A 175 7.84 -2.44 19.53
N LYS A 176 8.38 -1.31 19.98
CA LYS A 176 9.15 -1.26 21.24
C LYS A 176 8.33 -1.78 22.41
N SER A 177 9.03 -2.43 23.34
CA SER A 177 8.42 -3.03 24.54
C SER A 177 7.34 -4.09 24.25
N SER A 178 7.25 -4.60 23.03
CA SER A 178 6.30 -5.63 22.63
C SER A 178 6.99 -6.83 21.96
N ARG A 179 6.19 -7.86 21.69
CA ARG A 179 6.52 -9.01 20.85
C ARG A 179 5.99 -8.87 19.41
N ILE A 180 5.33 -7.77 19.07
CA ILE A 180 4.66 -7.58 17.78
C ILE A 180 5.69 -7.11 16.76
N VAL A 181 5.74 -7.82 15.64
CA VAL A 181 6.44 -7.40 14.42
C VAL A 181 5.38 -6.92 13.43
N THR A 182 5.60 -5.75 12.84
CA THR A 182 4.78 -5.18 11.78
C THR A 182 5.65 -4.91 10.55
N ASP A 183 5.08 -5.07 9.37
CA ASP A 183 5.66 -4.83 8.05
C ASP A 183 5.13 -3.55 7.38
N THR A 184 4.37 -2.74 8.12
CA THR A 184 3.66 -1.58 7.58
C THR A 184 4.41 -0.26 7.71
N VAL A 185 5.66 -0.32 8.19
CA VAL A 185 6.38 0.89 8.60
C VAL A 185 6.94 1.64 7.41
N LEU A 186 6.65 2.94 7.31
CA LEU A 186 7.29 3.85 6.38
C LEU A 186 8.10 4.91 7.13
N GLU A 187 9.41 4.87 6.94
CA GLU A 187 10.31 5.96 7.32
C GLU A 187 9.99 7.24 6.51
N PRO A 188 10.46 8.42 6.94
CA PRO A 188 10.25 9.65 6.19
C PRO A 188 10.74 9.49 4.75
N THR A 189 9.96 9.94 3.77
CA THR A 189 10.15 9.77 2.31
C THR A 189 9.95 8.37 1.75
N ALA A 190 9.87 7.34 2.59
CA ALA A 190 9.69 5.98 2.13
C ALA A 190 8.31 5.81 1.50
N THR A 191 8.27 4.99 0.46
CA THR A 191 7.02 4.57 -0.18
C THR A 191 6.67 3.16 0.24
N GLY A 192 5.39 2.85 0.26
CA GLY A 192 4.88 1.48 0.34
C GLY A 192 3.84 1.24 -0.73
N CYS A 193 3.62 -0.01 -1.11
CA CYS A 193 2.50 -0.37 -1.96
C CYS A 193 1.39 -1.02 -1.15
N PHE A 194 0.15 -0.86 -1.60
CA PHE A 194 -0.99 -1.62 -1.10
C PHE A 194 -1.74 -2.24 -2.28
N PHE A 195 -2.43 -3.33 -2.00
CA PHE A 195 -3.51 -3.81 -2.85
C PHE A 195 -4.64 -4.39 -1.98
N MET A 196 -5.85 -4.40 -2.55
CA MET A 196 -7.00 -5.06 -1.97
C MET A 196 -7.93 -5.57 -3.06
N PHE A 197 -8.76 -6.54 -2.69
CA PHE A 197 -9.79 -7.12 -3.54
C PHE A 197 -11.15 -6.91 -2.90
N ALA A 198 -12.11 -6.46 -3.71
CA ALA A 198 -13.52 -6.42 -3.34
C ALA A 198 -14.33 -7.21 -4.35
N ASP A 199 -15.15 -8.11 -3.84
CA ASP A 199 -16.11 -8.90 -4.59
C ASP A 199 -17.49 -8.24 -4.55
N PHE A 200 -18.16 -8.24 -5.69
CA PHE A 200 -19.50 -7.70 -5.86
C PHE A 200 -20.33 -8.65 -6.73
N PRO A 201 -21.64 -8.78 -6.48
CA PRO A 201 -22.50 -9.55 -7.38
C PRO A 201 -22.45 -8.96 -8.79
N ALA A 202 -22.62 -9.77 -9.84
CA ALA A 202 -22.55 -9.30 -11.23
C ALA A 202 -23.53 -8.15 -11.57
N THR A 203 -24.59 -7.99 -10.78
CA THR A 203 -25.58 -6.92 -10.93
C THR A 203 -25.19 -5.60 -10.27
N ALA A 204 -24.20 -5.59 -9.37
CA ALA A 204 -23.77 -4.37 -8.71
C ALA A 204 -23.00 -3.47 -9.68
N GLN A 205 -23.35 -2.19 -9.68
CA GLN A 205 -22.65 -1.13 -10.40
C GLN A 205 -21.80 -0.33 -9.42
N VAL A 206 -20.49 -0.24 -9.69
CA VAL A 206 -19.52 0.46 -8.83
C VAL A 206 -18.67 1.41 -9.70
N PRO A 207 -19.21 2.58 -10.07
CA PRO A 207 -18.51 3.54 -10.92
C PRO A 207 -17.26 4.17 -10.27
N SER A 208 -17.28 4.42 -8.95
CA SER A 208 -16.20 5.11 -8.22
C SER A 208 -15.73 4.33 -7.00
N VAL A 209 -14.48 4.61 -6.59
CA VAL A 209 -13.86 4.08 -5.38
C VAL A 209 -13.16 5.22 -4.65
N GLY A 210 -13.73 5.66 -3.53
CA GLY A 210 -13.08 6.62 -2.63
C GLY A 210 -12.01 5.93 -1.79
N LEU A 211 -10.86 6.58 -1.59
CA LEU A 211 -9.76 6.05 -0.79
C LEU A 211 -9.40 7.00 0.35
N VAL A 212 -9.28 6.44 1.55
CA VAL A 212 -8.80 7.14 2.75
C VAL A 212 -7.60 6.40 3.27
N VAL A 213 -6.52 7.13 3.56
CA VAL A 213 -5.31 6.57 4.17
C VAL A 213 -5.18 7.09 5.59
N THR A 214 -5.01 6.18 6.54
CA THR A 214 -4.80 6.50 7.96
C THR A 214 -3.51 5.85 8.46
N SER A 215 -2.93 6.36 9.54
CA SER A 215 -1.76 5.74 10.17
C SER A 215 -1.76 5.95 11.68
N SER A 216 -1.12 5.03 12.40
CA SER A 216 -0.92 5.15 13.84
C SER A 216 0.41 5.84 14.14
N ALA A 217 0.35 7.12 14.50
CA ALA A 217 1.53 7.92 14.85
C ALA A 217 2.15 7.60 16.23
N SER A 218 1.49 6.75 17.04
CA SER A 218 1.81 6.56 18.45
C SER A 218 2.78 5.42 18.76
N TYR A 219 3.03 4.52 17.81
CA TYR A 219 3.87 3.35 18.09
C TYR A 219 5.33 3.64 17.73
N GLU A 220 6.19 3.58 18.74
CA GLU A 220 7.63 3.54 18.50
C GLU A 220 8.05 2.15 18.05
N THR A 221 8.90 2.09 17.03
CA THR A 221 9.44 0.83 16.53
C THR A 221 10.96 0.76 16.67
N GLU A 222 11.50 -0.43 16.50
CA GLU A 222 12.93 -0.70 16.45
C GLU A 222 13.26 -1.69 15.32
N PRO A 223 14.48 -1.63 14.76
CA PRO A 223 14.91 -2.57 13.74
C PRO A 223 14.88 -4.02 14.22
N LEU A 224 14.62 -4.93 13.29
CA LEU A 224 14.81 -6.37 13.49
C LEU A 224 16.31 -6.71 13.49
N ARG A 225 16.64 -7.85 14.10
CA ARG A 225 17.97 -8.47 14.17
C ARG A 225 18.31 -9.24 12.89
N GLY A 226 17.31 -9.87 12.28
CA GLY A 226 17.39 -10.38 10.92
C GLY A 226 17.67 -9.26 9.91
N ARG A 227 18.37 -9.56 8.82
CA ARG A 227 18.67 -8.58 7.76
C ARG A 227 18.61 -9.24 6.39
N VAL A 228 17.41 -9.29 5.83
CA VAL A 228 17.15 -9.93 4.54
C VAL A 228 17.35 -8.93 3.42
N ARG A 229 18.15 -9.30 2.42
CA ARG A 229 18.46 -8.45 1.27
C ARG A 229 18.53 -9.27 0.00
N VAL A 230 18.29 -8.64 -1.13
CA VAL A 230 18.58 -9.24 -2.43
C VAL A 230 20.09 -9.40 -2.58
N GLU A 231 20.55 -10.61 -2.87
CA GLU A 231 21.98 -10.97 -2.98
C GLU A 231 22.50 -10.85 -4.43
N SER A 232 21.62 -11.02 -5.42
CA SER A 232 21.98 -11.03 -6.84
C SER A 232 21.07 -10.10 -7.65
N ALA A 233 21.47 -9.82 -8.90
CA ALA A 233 20.61 -9.06 -9.80
C ALA A 233 19.25 -9.74 -9.94
N ILE A 234 18.18 -8.95 -9.88
CA ILE A 234 16.83 -9.43 -10.10
C ILE A 234 16.63 -9.65 -11.59
N LEU A 235 16.26 -10.86 -11.97
CA LEU A 235 15.95 -11.24 -13.34
C LEU A 235 14.48 -10.94 -13.64
N GLN A 236 14.24 -10.30 -14.78
CA GLN A 236 12.92 -9.99 -15.30
C GLN A 236 12.72 -10.78 -16.60
N GLN A 237 11.61 -11.50 -16.70
CA GLN A 237 11.29 -12.32 -17.87
C GLN A 237 9.80 -12.24 -18.15
N ALA A 238 9.43 -12.38 -19.42
CA ALA A 238 8.04 -12.63 -19.78
C ALA A 238 7.77 -14.12 -19.58
N ASP A 239 6.62 -14.46 -19.02
CA ASP A 239 6.13 -15.82 -19.04
C ASP A 239 5.53 -16.19 -20.42
N GLY A 240 4.85 -17.34 -20.51
CA GLY A 240 4.21 -17.79 -21.75
C GLY A 240 3.08 -16.89 -22.27
N PHE A 241 2.59 -15.97 -21.44
CA PHE A 241 1.50 -15.03 -21.74
C PHE A 241 2.00 -13.60 -21.95
N GLY A 242 3.30 -13.33 -21.76
CA GLY A 242 3.87 -11.99 -21.85
C GLY A 242 3.91 -11.25 -20.51
N ASP A 243 3.44 -11.89 -19.44
CA ASP A 243 3.36 -11.30 -18.11
C ASP A 243 4.72 -11.33 -17.40
N LEU A 244 4.98 -10.31 -16.58
CA LEU A 244 6.23 -10.12 -15.88
C LEU A 244 6.39 -11.19 -14.81
N THR A 245 7.43 -12.01 -14.98
CA THR A 245 8.05 -12.83 -13.94
C THR A 245 9.31 -12.15 -13.43
N VAL A 246 9.42 -12.02 -12.10
CA VAL A 246 10.59 -11.51 -11.40
C VAL A 246 11.20 -12.61 -10.56
N SER A 247 12.52 -12.85 -10.66
CA SER A 247 13.19 -13.88 -9.87
C SER A 247 14.57 -13.44 -9.38
N GLY A 248 15.03 -14.07 -8.30
CA GLY A 248 16.34 -13.75 -7.73
C GLY A 248 16.64 -14.52 -6.45
N GLN A 249 17.71 -14.11 -5.79
CA GLN A 249 18.15 -14.67 -4.51
C GLN A 249 18.08 -13.61 -3.41
N MET A 250 17.72 -14.06 -2.21
CA MET A 250 17.74 -13.23 -1.01
C MET A 250 18.56 -13.90 0.07
N LYS A 251 19.35 -13.11 0.79
CA LYS A 251 20.21 -13.56 1.87
C LYS A 251 19.84 -12.91 3.18
N ASN A 252 19.80 -13.70 4.25
CA ASN A 252 19.77 -13.17 5.59
C ASN A 252 21.20 -12.87 6.07
N SER A 253 21.59 -11.60 6.02
CA SER A 253 22.87 -11.11 6.53
C SER A 253 22.83 -10.70 8.02
N GLY A 254 21.71 -10.97 8.70
CA GLY A 254 21.51 -10.66 10.12
C GLY A 254 22.02 -11.78 11.04
N ASP A 255 21.80 -11.60 12.33
CA ASP A 255 22.26 -12.52 13.39
C ASP A 255 21.12 -13.37 13.98
N SER A 256 19.92 -13.27 13.42
CA SER A 256 18.74 -14.01 13.83
C SER A 256 18.13 -14.74 12.65
N LEU A 257 17.66 -15.97 12.88
CA LEU A 257 16.79 -16.69 11.95
C LEU A 257 15.58 -15.82 11.59
N THR A 258 15.33 -15.67 10.30
CA THR A 258 14.12 -15.02 9.77
C THR A 258 13.18 -16.05 9.15
N TYR A 259 11.89 -15.73 9.10
CA TYR A 259 10.87 -16.56 8.49
C TYR A 259 9.70 -15.69 8.02
N PHE A 260 8.80 -16.25 7.20
CA PHE A 260 7.87 -15.47 6.36
C PHE A 260 8.61 -14.39 5.56
N ASN A 261 9.80 -14.74 5.08
CA ASN A 261 10.57 -13.89 4.19
C ASN A 261 9.75 -13.70 2.91
N GLU A 262 9.41 -12.46 2.59
CA GLU A 262 8.53 -12.08 1.49
C GLU A 262 9.18 -10.93 0.71
N ILE A 263 9.10 -10.98 -0.61
CA ILE A 263 9.45 -9.86 -1.48
C ILE A 263 8.22 -9.38 -2.20
N TRP A 264 8.01 -8.07 -2.11
CA TRP A 264 7.00 -7.34 -2.85
C TRP A 264 7.63 -6.72 -4.08
N THR A 265 6.90 -6.74 -5.17
CA THR A 265 7.27 -6.16 -6.46
C THR A 265 6.16 -5.20 -6.88
N GLU A 266 6.54 -3.94 -7.05
CA GLU A 266 5.72 -2.95 -7.74
C GLU A 266 6.28 -2.76 -9.15
N ALA A 267 5.41 -2.95 -10.15
CA ALA A 267 5.69 -2.65 -11.54
C ALA A 267 5.05 -1.32 -11.95
N LYS A 268 5.77 -0.51 -12.72
CA LYS A 268 5.34 0.80 -13.18
C LYS A 268 5.47 0.94 -14.69
N ASP A 269 4.60 1.75 -15.29
CA ASP A 269 4.71 2.18 -16.68
C ASP A 269 5.72 3.31 -16.88
N ALA A 270 5.82 3.80 -18.13
CA ALA A 270 6.75 4.86 -18.51
C ALA A 270 6.44 6.20 -17.81
N GLU A 271 5.17 6.44 -17.48
CA GLU A 271 4.67 7.60 -16.76
C GLU A 271 4.84 7.48 -15.23
N GLY A 272 5.27 6.31 -14.74
CA GLY A 272 5.50 6.04 -13.32
C GLY A 272 4.24 5.64 -12.55
N LYS A 273 3.14 5.35 -13.24
CA LYS A 273 1.90 4.83 -12.64
C LYS A 273 2.05 3.33 -12.34
N VAL A 274 1.49 2.92 -11.21
CA VAL A 274 1.49 1.51 -10.78
C VAL A 274 0.67 0.67 -11.77
N LEU A 275 1.34 -0.32 -12.35
CA LEU A 275 0.72 -1.37 -13.17
C LEU A 275 0.28 -2.54 -12.30
N GLU A 276 1.15 -3.00 -11.39
CA GLU A 276 0.88 -4.13 -10.50
C GLU A 276 1.64 -3.99 -9.20
N CYS A 277 1.06 -4.50 -8.11
CA CYS A 277 1.76 -4.73 -6.86
C CYS A 277 1.46 -6.13 -6.36
N ASP A 278 2.50 -6.94 -6.29
CA ASP A 278 2.37 -8.35 -5.95
C ASP A 278 3.49 -8.80 -5.00
N ALA A 279 3.29 -9.92 -4.34
CA ALA A 279 4.22 -10.46 -3.37
C ALA A 279 4.41 -11.96 -3.54
N THR A 280 5.65 -12.41 -3.35
CA THR A 280 5.96 -13.83 -3.25
C THR A 280 6.82 -14.11 -2.02
N TYR A 281 6.74 -15.34 -1.54
CA TYR A 281 7.57 -15.82 -0.46
C TYR A 281 8.92 -16.31 -0.96
N VAL A 282 9.95 -16.08 -0.16
CA VAL A 282 11.28 -16.66 -0.41
C VAL A 282 11.27 -18.12 -0.02
N LYS A 283 11.64 -18.99 -0.95
CA LYS A 283 11.88 -20.41 -0.68
C LYS A 283 13.23 -20.56 0.00
N GLY A 284 13.20 -21.10 1.21
CA GLY A 284 14.37 -21.36 2.04
C GLY A 284 14.17 -22.59 2.92
N SER A 285 14.81 -22.62 4.08
CA SER A 285 14.73 -23.72 5.03
C SER A 285 13.35 -23.88 5.67
N SER A 286 13.04 -25.12 6.08
CA SER A 286 11.83 -25.45 6.83
C SER A 286 12.01 -25.09 8.31
N VAL A 287 11.17 -24.18 8.81
CA VAL A 287 11.19 -23.70 10.19
C VAL A 287 9.90 -24.12 10.88
N ALA A 288 10.04 -24.91 11.95
CA ALA A 288 8.94 -25.18 12.87
C ALA A 288 8.65 -23.94 13.73
N LEU A 289 7.38 -23.58 13.83
CA LEU A 289 6.84 -22.47 14.60
C LEU A 289 5.99 -23.01 15.76
N GLU A 290 5.45 -22.11 16.58
CA GLU A 290 4.53 -22.49 17.65
C GLU A 290 3.23 -23.11 17.07
N ALA A 291 2.47 -23.80 17.94
CA ALA A 291 1.21 -24.45 17.58
C ALA A 291 1.29 -25.49 16.43
N GLY A 292 2.46 -26.11 16.23
CA GLY A 292 2.65 -27.17 15.23
C GLY A 292 2.70 -26.68 13.78
N ILE A 293 2.80 -25.36 13.58
CA ILE A 293 2.89 -24.74 12.25
C ILE A 293 4.33 -24.85 11.75
N ALA A 294 4.54 -25.02 10.45
CA ALA A 294 5.86 -24.91 9.84
C ALA A 294 5.81 -24.03 8.57
N THR A 295 6.92 -23.37 8.25
CA THR A 295 7.08 -22.58 7.03
C THR A 295 8.34 -22.98 6.29
N ARG A 296 8.31 -22.97 4.95
CA ARG A 296 9.48 -23.20 4.07
C ARG A 296 10.13 -21.91 3.60
N THR A 297 10.02 -20.86 4.40
CA THR A 297 10.55 -19.54 4.08
C THR A 297 11.64 -19.12 5.02
N GLY A 298 12.14 -20.03 5.85
CA GLY A 298 13.19 -19.73 6.81
C GLY A 298 14.49 -19.36 6.13
N LEU A 299 15.20 -18.38 6.69
CA LEU A 299 16.59 -18.11 6.34
C LEU A 299 17.39 -17.97 7.64
N ASP A 300 18.19 -18.97 7.96
CA ASP A 300 19.21 -18.88 9.00
C ASP A 300 20.23 -17.78 8.66
N PRO A 301 20.99 -17.27 9.65
CA PRO A 301 22.09 -16.34 9.38
C PRO A 301 23.02 -16.84 8.27
N ALA A 302 23.30 -15.97 7.30
CA ALA A 302 24.04 -16.20 6.06
C ALA A 302 23.37 -17.15 5.02
N GLU A 303 22.20 -17.72 5.31
CA GLU A 303 21.45 -18.53 4.35
C GLU A 303 20.94 -17.68 3.19
N VAL A 304 20.94 -18.29 2.00
CA VAL A 304 20.41 -17.72 0.75
C VAL A 304 19.18 -18.53 0.33
N GLY A 305 18.05 -17.86 0.18
CA GLY A 305 16.85 -18.39 -0.44
C GLY A 305 16.63 -17.85 -1.84
N VAL A 306 15.68 -18.45 -2.55
CA VAL A 306 15.29 -18.06 -3.91
C VAL A 306 13.84 -17.61 -3.94
N PHE A 307 13.50 -16.70 -4.84
CA PHE A 307 12.12 -16.31 -5.07
C PHE A 307 11.81 -16.25 -6.55
N ARG A 308 10.53 -16.45 -6.87
CA ARG A 308 9.96 -16.22 -8.20
C ARG A 308 8.57 -15.64 -8.01
N ASN A 309 8.35 -14.44 -8.54
CA ASN A 309 7.10 -13.71 -8.47
C ASN A 309 6.53 -13.61 -9.89
N SER A 310 5.40 -14.25 -10.15
CA SER A 310 4.65 -14.12 -11.40
C SER A 310 3.57 -13.06 -11.18
N THR A 311 3.65 -11.95 -11.91
CA THR A 311 2.71 -10.83 -11.76
C THR A 311 1.77 -10.76 -12.95
N GLU A 312 0.68 -9.99 -12.88
CA GLU A 312 -0.22 -9.75 -14.01
C GLU A 312 0.16 -8.49 -14.83
N ALA A 313 1.32 -7.89 -14.56
CA ALA A 313 1.83 -6.79 -15.38
C ALA A 313 2.46 -7.34 -16.66
N VAL A 314 1.95 -6.93 -17.82
CA VAL A 314 2.59 -7.25 -19.11
C VAL A 314 3.99 -6.65 -19.16
N LEU A 315 5.04 -7.48 -19.33
CA LEU A 315 6.44 -7.05 -19.25
C LEU A 315 6.74 -5.90 -20.22
N ALA A 316 6.17 -5.93 -21.43
CA ALA A 316 6.40 -4.90 -22.44
C ALA A 316 5.91 -3.50 -22.02
N SER A 317 4.99 -3.42 -21.05
CA SER A 317 4.47 -2.16 -20.50
C SER A 317 5.28 -1.67 -19.29
N VAL A 318 6.19 -2.49 -18.75
CA VAL A 318 6.94 -2.18 -17.53
C VAL A 318 8.18 -1.35 -17.85
N ASN A 319 8.29 -0.16 -17.25
CA ASN A 319 9.43 0.75 -17.36
C ASN A 319 10.14 0.99 -16.00
N GLY A 320 9.62 0.41 -14.91
CA GLY A 320 10.26 0.51 -13.61
C GLY A 320 9.78 -0.57 -12.65
N LEU A 321 10.72 -1.09 -11.84
CA LEU A 321 10.43 -1.99 -10.73
C LEU A 321 10.89 -1.36 -9.41
N ARG A 322 10.10 -1.59 -8.36
CA ARG A 322 10.48 -1.32 -6.98
C ARG A 322 10.19 -2.55 -6.13
N HIS A 323 11.07 -2.81 -5.16
CA HIS A 323 10.94 -3.96 -4.28
C HIS A 323 10.97 -3.57 -2.81
N TRP A 324 10.20 -4.30 -2.00
CA TRP A 324 10.25 -4.27 -0.54
C TRP A 324 10.44 -5.67 -0.02
N ILE A 325 11.14 -5.81 1.09
CA ILE A 325 11.42 -7.10 1.69
C ILE A 325 10.90 -7.07 3.12
N ASN A 326 10.10 -8.08 3.46
CA ASN A 326 9.55 -8.25 4.78
C ASN A 326 9.90 -9.60 5.36
N TRP A 327 9.95 -9.65 6.68
CA TRP A 327 10.19 -10.89 7.41
C TRP A 327 9.74 -10.75 8.85
N ASP A 328 9.44 -11.89 9.46
CA ASP A 328 9.48 -12.05 10.90
C ASP A 328 10.82 -12.67 11.30
N GLU A 329 11.11 -12.65 12.60
CA GLU A 329 12.34 -13.20 13.15
C GLU A 329 12.10 -14.00 14.43
N ARG A 330 12.96 -14.99 14.65
CA ARG A 330 13.00 -15.74 15.90
C ARG A 330 13.89 -15.04 16.91
N ASP A 331 13.37 -14.00 17.56
CA ASP A 331 14.05 -13.42 18.72
C ASP A 331 13.83 -14.30 19.97
N ARG A 332 14.89 -14.99 20.42
CA ARG A 332 14.86 -15.83 21.63
C ARG A 332 14.48 -15.05 22.90
N ARG A 333 14.69 -13.74 22.94
CA ARG A 333 14.34 -12.88 24.09
C ARG A 333 12.88 -12.40 24.00
N ARG A 334 12.37 -12.18 22.79
CA ARG A 334 11.03 -11.66 22.49
C ARG A 334 10.42 -12.37 21.28
N PRO A 335 9.96 -13.62 21.43
CA PRO A 335 9.37 -14.36 20.31
C PRO A 335 8.19 -13.59 19.73
N ALA A 336 8.05 -13.58 18.39
CA ALA A 336 7.00 -12.82 17.73
C ALA A 336 5.60 -13.33 18.12
N ALA A 337 4.68 -12.44 18.50
CA ALA A 337 3.34 -12.81 18.93
C ALA A 337 2.35 -12.90 17.75
N ALA A 338 1.62 -14.03 17.66
CA ALA A 338 0.37 -14.31 16.92
C ALA A 338 0.22 -13.96 15.42
N THR A 339 1.02 -13.06 14.83
CA THR A 339 1.19 -12.90 13.37
C THR A 339 1.56 -14.20 12.63
N PRO A 340 2.28 -15.18 13.23
CA PRO A 340 2.70 -16.38 12.53
C PRO A 340 1.57 -17.26 11.99
N LEU A 341 0.40 -17.30 12.64
CA LEU A 341 -0.73 -18.12 12.16
C LEU A 341 -1.35 -17.50 10.91
N TYR A 342 -1.62 -16.20 10.90
CA TYR A 342 -2.16 -15.49 9.73
C TYR A 342 -1.21 -15.59 8.52
N ARG A 343 0.09 -15.34 8.74
CA ARG A 343 1.10 -15.43 7.66
C ARG A 343 1.35 -16.86 7.19
N ALA A 344 1.32 -17.86 8.07
CA ALA A 344 1.40 -19.26 7.66
C ALA A 344 0.23 -19.68 6.77
N LEU A 345 -0.98 -19.19 7.06
CA LEU A 345 -2.15 -19.46 6.24
C LEU A 345 -2.07 -18.75 4.89
N ARG A 346 -1.66 -17.48 4.85
CA ARG A 346 -1.39 -16.74 3.60
C ARG A 346 -0.32 -17.43 2.75
N GLN A 347 0.72 -17.97 3.38
CA GLN A 347 1.74 -18.75 2.69
C GLN A 347 1.20 -20.08 2.15
N ARG A 348 0.40 -20.82 2.93
CA ARG A 348 -0.22 -22.07 2.45
C ARG A 348 -1.10 -21.81 1.24
N ALA A 349 -1.85 -20.70 1.26
CA ALA A 349 -2.56 -20.22 0.09
C ALA A 349 -1.59 -19.95 -1.07
N ALA A 350 -0.59 -19.09 -0.91
CA ALA A 350 0.38 -18.76 -1.97
C ALA A 350 1.07 -20.01 -2.57
N ALA A 351 1.41 -21.01 -1.75
CA ALA A 351 2.03 -22.26 -2.21
C ALA A 351 1.10 -23.09 -3.11
N VAL A 352 -0.22 -23.09 -2.85
CA VAL A 352 -1.19 -23.75 -3.75
C VAL A 352 -1.22 -23.06 -5.11
N LEU A 353 -1.13 -21.73 -5.15
CA LEU A 353 -1.10 -20.97 -6.41
C LEU A 353 0.15 -21.25 -7.24
N GLU A 354 1.32 -21.29 -6.62
CA GLU A 354 2.59 -21.55 -7.32
C GLU A 354 2.69 -22.96 -7.92
N THR A 355 2.05 -23.95 -7.28
CA THR A 355 2.07 -25.34 -7.76
C THR A 355 1.21 -25.51 -9.02
N ASP A 356 0.24 -24.62 -9.22
CA ASP A 356 -0.77 -24.72 -10.28
C ASP A 356 -0.42 -23.87 -11.52
N GLU A 357 0.31 -22.75 -11.35
CA GLU A 357 0.81 -21.92 -12.46
C GLU A 357 1.65 -22.67 -13.51
N GLN A 358 2.22 -23.83 -13.14
CA GLN A 358 3.02 -24.66 -14.05
C GLN A 358 2.19 -25.69 -14.84
N THR A 359 0.93 -25.95 -14.50
CA THR A 359 0.20 -27.13 -15.01
C THR A 359 -1.26 -26.92 -15.44
N SER A 360 -1.89 -25.78 -15.16
CA SER A 360 -3.34 -25.60 -15.39
C SER A 360 -3.72 -24.55 -16.44
N SER A 361 -4.89 -24.77 -17.07
CA SER A 361 -5.51 -23.86 -18.04
C SER A 361 -5.98 -22.54 -17.38
N PRO A 362 -6.22 -21.45 -18.14
CA PRO A 362 -6.63 -20.16 -17.57
C PRO A 362 -7.87 -20.24 -16.67
N GLN A 363 -8.84 -21.09 -17.00
CA GLN A 363 -10.07 -21.26 -16.23
C GLN A 363 -9.84 -22.03 -14.92
N GLU A 364 -8.98 -23.04 -14.93
CA GLU A 364 -8.63 -23.79 -13.71
C GLU A 364 -7.86 -22.92 -12.72
N ARG A 365 -6.98 -22.02 -13.21
CA ARG A 365 -6.31 -21.02 -12.36
C ARG A 365 -7.30 -20.08 -11.68
N VAL A 366 -8.34 -19.66 -12.40
CA VAL A 366 -9.43 -18.84 -11.86
C VAL A 366 -10.16 -19.59 -10.76
N ASP A 367 -10.52 -20.86 -11.01
CA ASP A 367 -11.29 -21.67 -10.06
C ASP A 367 -10.50 -21.99 -8.78
N VAL A 368 -9.19 -22.27 -8.92
CA VAL A 368 -8.27 -22.47 -7.78
C VAL A 368 -8.09 -21.17 -6.99
N ARG A 369 -7.84 -20.03 -7.67
CA ARG A 369 -7.76 -18.71 -7.02
C ARG A 369 -9.04 -18.41 -6.24
N ASP A 370 -10.21 -18.70 -6.79
CA ASP A 370 -11.49 -18.45 -6.14
C ASP A 370 -11.74 -19.36 -4.93
N ALA A 371 -11.38 -20.65 -5.01
CA ALA A 371 -11.48 -21.56 -3.87
C ALA A 371 -10.58 -21.12 -2.70
N LEU A 372 -9.37 -20.70 -3.03
CA LEU A 372 -8.38 -20.27 -2.06
C LEU A 372 -8.72 -18.93 -1.40
N ARG A 373 -9.25 -17.98 -2.20
CA ARG A 373 -9.75 -16.69 -1.70
C ARG A 373 -10.89 -16.89 -0.72
N ARG A 374 -11.84 -17.79 -1.02
CA ARG A 374 -12.92 -18.15 -0.09
C ARG A 374 -12.38 -18.75 1.21
N GLU A 375 -11.32 -19.55 1.14
CA GLU A 375 -10.69 -20.13 2.33
C GLU A 375 -9.99 -19.06 3.18
N VAL A 376 -9.21 -18.15 2.57
CA VAL A 376 -8.56 -17.02 3.26
C VAL A 376 -9.61 -16.12 3.92
N GLN A 377 -10.66 -15.72 3.20
CA GLN A 377 -11.75 -14.89 3.75
C GLN A 377 -12.50 -15.58 4.88
N SER A 378 -12.77 -16.88 4.77
CA SER A 378 -13.37 -17.69 5.84
C SER A 378 -12.49 -17.74 7.10
N ILE A 379 -11.17 -17.75 6.93
CA ILE A 379 -10.24 -17.70 8.06
C ILE A 379 -10.18 -16.29 8.66
N GLU A 380 -10.09 -15.24 7.84
CA GLU A 380 -10.12 -13.85 8.31
C GLU A 380 -11.39 -13.59 9.14
N HIS A 381 -12.55 -14.01 8.64
CA HIS A 381 -13.81 -13.90 9.37
C HIS A 381 -13.80 -14.63 10.71
N ARG A 382 -13.18 -15.81 10.80
CA ARG A 382 -13.02 -16.58 12.05
C ARG A 382 -12.05 -15.94 13.04
N LEU A 383 -11.08 -15.15 12.56
CA LEU A 383 -10.11 -14.46 13.40
C LEU A 383 -10.61 -13.10 13.91
N THR A 384 -11.55 -12.48 13.19
CA THR A 384 -12.12 -11.17 13.54
C THR A 384 -13.50 -11.24 14.22
N SER A 385 -14.12 -12.42 14.25
CA SER A 385 -15.37 -12.64 14.99
C SER A 385 -15.06 -12.98 16.46
N PRO A 386 -15.75 -12.35 17.43
CA PRO A 386 -15.47 -12.50 18.87
C PRO A 386 -15.69 -13.91 19.41
#